data_AF-K3ZJ32-F1
#
_entry.id   AF-K3ZJ32-F1
#
_cell.length_a   1.000
_cell.length_b   1.000
_cell.length_c   1.000
_cell.angle_alpha   90.00
_cell.angle_beta   90.00
_cell.angle_gamma   90.00
#
_symmetry.space_group_name_H-M   'P 1'
#
loop_
_entity.id
_entity.type
_entity.pdbx_description
1 polymer ?
#
loop_
_entity_poly.entity_id
_entity_poly.type
_entity_poly.pdbx_seq_one_letter_code
_entity_poly.pdbx_strand_id
1 'polypeptide(L)'
;MADIALGSVGKIVEIALKIKEAVETVKQNEKECHDIQRCVARVSALLRKLDEMTETMKDEVMRDALEDLAESLERALELVTECQRKHIFRRFLGAGDMAKELGRVQDDIVRKLQLGNFATNVQTTIMVTNIQSAGGPPPPPPPQREVIIDGFTMFSLSELKAATENFSERNRIGSGGTGDVYKGVLQDRQVIAIKNLHASVAVIDDNRLYDEINVFVHLKHKNITRPLGYCHEMRMVLISHNGKYVGAQQREFCFVEEYMENGSMENIIYGSRFIGWSCRFKMIQGIAQGLHYLHEQRVVHMDLKPANILFDSDMNPRISDFGVAKKLDLGVEKTSDDTNIVGTM
;
A
#
# COMPACT_ATOMS: atom_id res chain seq x y z
N MET A 1 -35.94 -0.94 24.85
CA MET A 1 -34.54 -0.62 24.53
C MET A 1 -33.94 -1.52 23.43
N ALA A 2 -34.57 -2.64 23.04
CA ALA A 2 -34.11 -3.46 21.91
C ALA A 2 -34.37 -2.83 20.51
N ASP A 3 -35.38 -1.98 20.37
CA ASP A 3 -35.78 -1.41 19.07
C ASP A 3 -34.90 -0.26 18.54
N ILE A 4 -34.07 0.37 19.39
CA ILE A 4 -33.33 1.59 19.00
C ILE A 4 -32.03 1.26 18.26
N ALA A 5 -31.35 0.16 18.61
CA ALA A 5 -30.08 -0.26 17.99
C ALA A 5 -30.26 -0.79 16.55
N LEU A 6 -31.36 -1.50 16.27
CA LEU A 6 -31.76 -1.83 14.89
C LEU A 6 -32.08 -0.56 14.07
N GLY A 7 -32.56 0.50 14.73
CA GLY A 7 -32.86 1.78 14.12
C GLY A 7 -31.63 2.47 13.53
N SER A 8 -30.48 2.45 14.21
CA SER A 8 -29.24 3.11 13.75
C SER A 8 -28.61 2.43 12.54
N VAL A 9 -28.60 1.09 12.48
CA VAL A 9 -28.12 0.36 11.30
C VAL A 9 -29.06 0.52 10.12
N GLY A 10 -30.38 0.46 10.35
CA GLY A 10 -31.37 0.75 9.33
C GLY A 10 -31.19 2.16 8.72
N LYS A 11 -30.96 3.16 9.57
CA LYS A 11 -30.66 4.54 9.16
C LYS A 11 -29.40 4.63 8.31
N ILE A 12 -28.31 3.98 8.72
CA ILE A 12 -27.04 3.96 7.96
C ILE A 12 -27.23 3.32 6.58
N VAL A 13 -27.94 2.19 6.50
CA VAL A 13 -28.21 1.50 5.22
C VAL A 13 -29.08 2.36 4.31
N GLU A 14 -30.05 3.10 4.85
CA GLU A 14 -30.88 4.03 4.09
C GLU A 14 -30.07 5.20 3.53
N ILE A 15 -29.22 5.84 4.34
CA ILE A 15 -28.33 6.93 3.89
C ILE A 15 -27.37 6.41 2.81
N ALA A 16 -26.83 5.21 2.99
CA ALA A 16 -25.94 4.58 2.02
C ALA A 16 -26.58 4.37 0.64
N LEU A 17 -27.86 3.96 0.61
CA LEU A 17 -28.61 3.84 -0.63
C LEU A 17 -28.83 5.20 -1.31
N LYS A 18 -29.18 6.23 -0.53
CA LYS A 18 -29.34 7.60 -1.05
C LYS A 18 -28.03 8.14 -1.65
N ILE A 19 -26.88 7.86 -1.02
CA ILE A 19 -25.57 8.23 -1.58
C ILE A 19 -25.34 7.50 -2.90
N LYS A 20 -25.63 6.19 -2.96
CA LYS A 20 -25.47 5.40 -4.18
C LYS A 20 -26.26 5.99 -5.36
N GLU A 21 -27.54 6.32 -5.14
CA GLU A 21 -28.40 6.95 -6.14
C GLU A 21 -27.91 8.37 -6.50
N ALA A 22 -27.46 9.13 -5.51
CA ALA A 22 -26.98 10.49 -5.74
C ALA A 22 -25.73 10.53 -6.65
N VAL A 23 -24.81 9.58 -6.50
CA VAL A 23 -23.59 9.47 -7.30
C VAL A 23 -23.88 9.21 -8.78
N GLU A 24 -24.99 8.54 -9.13
CA GLU A 24 -25.34 8.28 -10.55
C GLU A 24 -25.68 9.55 -11.34
N THR A 25 -25.91 10.68 -10.66
CA THR A 25 -26.36 11.94 -11.29
C THR A 25 -25.40 13.12 -11.08
N VAL A 26 -24.22 12.88 -10.48
CA VAL A 26 -23.19 13.92 -10.27
C VAL A 26 -22.59 14.40 -11.59
N LYS A 27 -22.17 15.66 -11.62
CA LYS A 27 -21.61 16.31 -12.83
C LYS A 27 -20.23 16.92 -12.61
N GLN A 28 -19.69 16.80 -11.39
CA GLN A 28 -18.40 17.33 -10.94
C GLN A 28 -17.82 16.38 -9.89
N ASN A 29 -16.49 16.33 -9.77
CA ASN A 29 -15.77 15.46 -8.82
C ASN A 29 -16.21 13.99 -8.90
N GLU A 30 -16.44 13.49 -10.12
CA GLU A 30 -16.99 12.14 -10.37
C GLU A 30 -16.13 11.06 -9.71
N LYS A 31 -14.81 11.21 -9.75
CA LYS A 31 -13.87 10.27 -9.14
C LYS A 31 -14.06 10.20 -7.63
N GLU A 32 -14.01 11.34 -6.94
CA GLU A 32 -14.15 11.42 -5.48
C GLU A 32 -15.55 10.96 -5.02
N CYS A 33 -16.60 11.29 -5.77
CA CYS A 33 -17.96 10.79 -5.52
C CYS A 33 -18.06 9.26 -5.67
N HIS A 34 -17.43 8.66 -6.68
CA HIS A 34 -17.40 7.21 -6.85
C HIS A 34 -16.55 6.50 -5.78
N ASP A 35 -15.48 7.14 -5.29
CA ASP A 35 -14.67 6.59 -4.20
C ASP A 35 -15.46 6.55 -2.88
N ILE A 36 -16.25 7.59 -2.59
CA ILE A 36 -17.23 7.58 -1.48
C ILE A 36 -18.27 6.48 -1.69
N GLN A 37 -18.84 6.33 -2.89
CA GLN A 37 -19.82 5.27 -3.20
C GLN A 37 -19.27 3.88 -2.88
N ARG A 38 -18.03 3.60 -3.30
CA ARG A 38 -17.34 2.32 -3.05
C ARG A 38 -17.07 2.11 -1.57
N CYS A 39 -16.67 3.16 -0.85
CA CYS A 39 -16.48 3.13 0.60
C CYS A 39 -17.79 2.76 1.31
N VAL A 40 -18.86 3.50 1.03
CA VAL A 40 -20.19 3.32 1.62
C VAL A 40 -20.78 1.93 1.33
N ALA A 41 -20.59 1.39 0.12
CA ALA A 41 -21.02 0.04 -0.22
C ALA A 41 -20.35 -1.04 0.65
N ARG A 42 -19.06 -0.86 0.97
CA ARG A 42 -18.32 -1.76 1.88
C ARG A 42 -18.85 -1.66 3.31
N VAL A 43 -19.17 -0.44 3.77
CA VAL A 43 -19.78 -0.20 5.09
C VAL A 43 -21.10 -0.95 5.23
N SER A 44 -22.01 -0.77 4.28
CA SER A 44 -23.33 -1.42 4.31
C SER A 44 -23.23 -2.94 4.28
N ALA A 45 -22.27 -3.50 3.53
CA ALA A 45 -22.04 -4.95 3.49
C ALA A 45 -21.52 -5.51 4.83
N LEU A 46 -20.68 -4.75 5.54
CA LEU A 46 -20.17 -5.14 6.87
C LEU A 46 -21.26 -5.05 7.95
N LEU A 47 -22.03 -3.96 7.96
CA LEU A 47 -23.11 -3.77 8.94
C LEU A 47 -24.23 -4.79 8.78
N ARG A 48 -24.58 -5.18 7.55
CA ARG A 48 -25.55 -6.27 7.30
C ARG A 48 -25.10 -7.61 7.88
N LYS A 49 -23.80 -7.91 7.87
CA LYS A 49 -23.25 -9.12 8.50
C LYS A 49 -23.27 -9.07 10.03
N LEU A 50 -23.21 -7.87 10.62
CA LEU A 50 -23.26 -7.66 12.07
C LEU A 50 -24.69 -7.69 12.62
N ASP A 51 -25.68 -7.26 11.83
CA ASP A 51 -27.11 -7.30 12.17
C ASP A 51 -27.63 -8.74 12.42
N GLU A 52 -26.94 -9.76 11.88
CA GLU A 52 -27.23 -11.18 12.09
C GLU A 52 -26.72 -11.71 13.47
N MET A 53 -25.91 -10.94 14.21
CA MET A 53 -25.34 -11.28 15.52
C MET A 53 -25.95 -10.44 16.66
N THR A 54 -27.25 -10.64 16.90
CA THR A 54 -28.19 -9.76 17.62
C THR A 54 -27.93 -9.43 19.11
N GLU A 55 -26.85 -9.92 19.73
CA GLU A 55 -26.56 -9.64 21.16
C GLU A 55 -25.42 -8.63 21.40
N THR A 56 -24.60 -8.32 20.40
CA THR A 56 -23.46 -7.36 20.53
C THR A 56 -23.85 -5.91 20.28
N MET A 57 -25.05 -5.64 19.75
CA MET A 57 -25.51 -4.31 19.35
C MET A 57 -26.21 -3.51 20.48
N LYS A 58 -26.29 -4.07 21.68
CA LYS A 58 -26.95 -3.43 22.84
C LYS A 58 -25.98 -2.57 23.68
N ASP A 59 -24.70 -2.58 23.35
CA ASP A 59 -23.69 -1.79 24.06
C ASP A 59 -23.80 -0.30 23.69
N GLU A 60 -23.84 0.55 24.71
CA GLU A 60 -23.95 2.00 24.60
C GLU A 60 -22.82 2.62 23.76
N VAL A 61 -21.60 2.09 23.87
CA VAL A 61 -20.43 2.56 23.11
C VAL A 61 -20.57 2.22 21.63
N MET A 62 -21.14 1.07 21.31
CA MET A 62 -21.38 0.65 19.93
C MET A 62 -22.49 1.50 19.28
N ARG A 63 -23.52 1.87 20.05
CA ARG A 63 -24.60 2.75 19.59
C ARG A 63 -24.04 4.14 19.23
N ASP A 64 -23.25 4.73 20.11
CA ASP A 64 -22.69 6.07 19.91
C ASP A 64 -21.72 6.08 18.71
N ALA A 65 -20.93 5.01 18.52
CA ALA A 65 -20.06 4.85 17.36
C ALA A 65 -20.84 4.71 16.03
N LEU A 66 -22.00 4.05 16.04
CA LEU A 66 -22.87 3.95 14.86
C LEU A 66 -23.56 5.28 14.56
N GLU A 67 -23.90 6.07 15.58
CA GLU A 67 -24.48 7.40 15.42
C GLU A 67 -23.46 8.38 14.81
N ASP A 68 -22.22 8.38 15.31
CA ASP A 68 -21.10 9.15 14.74
C ASP A 68 -20.79 8.79 13.27
N LEU A 69 -20.96 7.52 12.91
CA LEU A 69 -20.84 7.03 11.54
C LEU A 69 -22.00 7.52 10.67
N ALA A 70 -23.23 7.50 11.20
CA ALA A 70 -24.41 8.00 10.50
C ALA A 70 -24.28 9.51 10.17
N GLU A 71 -23.79 10.33 11.10
CA GLU A 71 -23.54 11.76 10.86
C GLU A 71 -22.51 11.98 9.73
N SER A 72 -21.47 11.14 9.68
CA SER A 72 -20.45 11.22 8.64
C SER A 72 -21.00 10.88 7.26
N LEU A 73 -21.92 9.92 7.21
CA LEU A 73 -22.63 9.53 5.99
C LEU A 73 -23.65 10.60 5.55
N GLU A 74 -24.33 11.26 6.48
CA GLU A 74 -25.21 12.40 6.17
C GLU A 74 -24.41 13.55 5.54
N ARG A 75 -23.25 13.89 6.11
CA ARG A 75 -22.34 14.89 5.55
C ARG A 75 -21.82 14.47 4.16
N ALA A 76 -21.54 13.19 3.94
CA ALA A 76 -21.16 12.67 2.62
C ALA A 76 -22.29 12.85 1.60
N LEU A 77 -23.52 12.53 1.99
CA LEU A 77 -24.70 12.69 1.13
C LEU A 77 -24.89 14.16 0.72
N GLU A 78 -24.78 15.10 1.65
CA GLU A 78 -24.87 16.54 1.34
C GLU A 78 -23.83 16.99 0.31
N LEU A 79 -22.56 16.60 0.49
CA LEU A 79 -21.49 16.97 -0.43
C LEU A 79 -21.66 16.33 -1.81
N VAL A 80 -22.10 15.06 -1.87
CA VAL A 80 -22.40 14.36 -3.13
C VAL A 80 -23.58 15.02 -3.84
N THR A 81 -24.63 15.42 -3.11
CA THR A 81 -25.77 16.14 -3.68
C THR A 81 -25.35 17.52 -4.22
N GLU A 82 -24.41 18.21 -3.56
CA GLU A 82 -23.88 19.48 -4.08
C GLU A 82 -23.12 19.30 -5.40
N CYS A 83 -22.48 18.14 -5.61
CA CYS A 83 -21.83 17.78 -6.87
C CYS A 83 -22.80 17.53 -8.04
N GLN A 84 -24.11 17.47 -7.79
CA GLN A 84 -25.16 17.39 -8.82
C GLN A 84 -25.56 18.78 -9.36
N ARG A 85 -25.32 19.85 -8.58
CA ARG A 85 -25.75 21.22 -8.93
C ARG A 85 -24.85 21.84 -10.01
N LYS A 86 -25.47 22.47 -11.01
CA LYS A 86 -24.78 23.29 -12.01
C LYS A 86 -24.63 24.73 -11.50
N HIS A 87 -23.56 25.04 -10.79
CA HIS A 87 -23.19 26.45 -10.55
C HIS A 87 -22.20 26.95 -11.61
N ILE A 88 -22.72 27.74 -12.56
CA ILE A 88 -21.97 28.34 -13.68
C ILE A 88 -20.81 29.24 -13.20
N PHE A 89 -20.84 29.71 -11.95
CA PHE A 89 -19.92 30.76 -11.44
C PHE A 89 -18.78 30.30 -10.52
N ARG A 90 -18.64 29.01 -10.17
CA ARG A 90 -17.55 28.55 -9.25
C ARG A 90 -16.44 27.71 -9.91
N ARG A 91 -16.42 27.64 -11.24
CA ARG A 91 -15.66 26.64 -12.01
C ARG A 91 -14.13 26.72 -11.92
N PHE A 92 -13.55 27.73 -11.27
CA PHE A 92 -12.08 27.84 -11.15
C PHE A 92 -11.53 28.06 -9.73
N LEU A 93 -12.38 28.28 -8.72
CA LEU A 93 -11.92 28.51 -7.33
C LEU A 93 -12.51 27.54 -6.29
N GLY A 94 -13.52 26.71 -6.64
CA GLY A 94 -14.20 25.84 -5.66
C GLY A 94 -14.09 24.32 -5.86
N ALA A 95 -13.64 23.84 -7.02
CA ALA A 95 -13.59 22.39 -7.30
C ALA A 95 -12.52 21.68 -6.45
N GLY A 96 -11.35 22.29 -6.26
CA GLY A 96 -10.28 21.74 -5.43
C GLY A 96 -10.63 21.67 -3.94
N ASP A 97 -11.40 22.64 -3.44
CA ASP A 97 -11.86 22.65 -2.05
C ASP A 97 -12.96 21.60 -1.82
N MET A 98 -13.82 21.39 -2.82
CA MET A 98 -14.84 20.34 -2.79
C MET A 98 -14.21 18.94 -2.83
N ALA A 99 -13.22 18.70 -3.70
CA ALA A 99 -12.48 17.44 -3.73
C ALA A 99 -11.77 17.16 -2.40
N LYS A 100 -11.20 18.19 -1.75
CA LYS A 100 -10.62 18.07 -0.40
C LYS A 100 -11.67 17.70 0.64
N GLU A 101 -12.83 18.36 0.65
CA GLU A 101 -13.90 18.04 1.60
C GLU A 101 -14.47 16.63 1.38
N LEU A 102 -14.65 16.20 0.13
CA LEU A 102 -15.04 14.83 -0.22
C LEU A 102 -14.02 13.81 0.30
N GLY A 103 -12.72 14.06 0.08
CA GLY A 103 -11.65 13.22 0.61
C GLY A 103 -11.63 13.17 2.14
N ARG A 104 -11.83 14.31 2.82
CA ARG A 104 -11.87 14.36 4.29
C ARG A 104 -13.02 13.55 4.88
N VAL A 105 -14.20 13.62 4.25
CA VAL A 105 -15.38 12.86 4.69
C VAL A 105 -15.18 11.36 4.42
N GLN A 106 -14.58 11.01 3.28
CA GLN A 106 -14.21 9.62 2.99
C GLN A 106 -13.26 9.05 4.06
N ASP A 107 -12.22 9.80 4.42
CA ASP A 107 -11.28 9.36 5.46
C ASP A 107 -11.96 9.26 6.84
N ASP A 108 -12.92 10.13 7.13
CA ASP A 108 -13.66 10.11 8.40
C ASP A 108 -14.53 8.87 8.53
N ILE A 109 -15.24 8.51 7.45
CA ILE A 109 -16.01 7.26 7.37
C ILE A 109 -15.09 6.06 7.58
N VAL A 110 -13.92 6.03 6.93
CA VAL A 110 -12.96 4.92 7.07
C VAL A 110 -12.42 4.80 8.50
N ARG A 111 -12.03 5.90 9.14
CA ARG A 111 -11.51 5.89 10.52
C ARG A 111 -12.56 5.41 11.53
N LYS A 112 -13.80 5.89 11.42
CA LYS A 112 -14.89 5.53 12.35
C LYS A 112 -15.27 4.04 12.27
N LEU A 113 -15.08 3.40 11.11
CA LEU A 113 -15.22 1.94 10.97
C LEU A 113 -14.11 1.15 11.68
N GLN A 114 -12.88 1.66 11.66
CA GLN A 114 -11.75 1.01 12.35
C GLN A 114 -11.93 1.03 13.87
N LEU A 115 -12.54 2.09 14.42
CA LEU A 115 -12.93 2.16 15.83
C LEU A 115 -14.03 1.15 16.19
N GLY A 116 -15.03 0.95 15.32
CA GLY A 116 -16.06 -0.08 15.51
C GLY A 116 -15.49 -1.52 15.54
N ASN A 117 -14.49 -1.80 14.70
CA ASN A 117 -13.75 -3.07 14.71
C ASN A 117 -12.85 -3.23 15.95
N PHE A 118 -12.28 -2.14 16.47
CA PHE A 118 -11.49 -2.17 17.70
C PHE A 118 -12.38 -2.43 18.93
N ALA A 119 -13.55 -1.80 19.01
CA ALA A 119 -14.51 -2.00 20.09
C ALA A 119 -15.03 -3.45 20.15
N THR A 120 -15.37 -4.04 19.00
CA THR A 120 -15.79 -5.46 18.90
C THR A 120 -14.66 -6.43 19.25
N ASN A 121 -13.42 -6.16 18.85
CA ASN A 121 -12.26 -6.98 19.22
C ASN A 121 -11.91 -6.89 20.71
N VAL A 122 -12.06 -5.71 21.33
CA VAL A 122 -11.84 -5.53 22.77
C VAL A 122 -12.94 -6.22 23.58
N GLN A 123 -14.21 -6.10 23.20
CA GLN A 123 -15.31 -6.82 23.86
C GLN A 123 -15.18 -8.35 23.71
N THR A 124 -14.82 -8.84 22.52
CA THR A 124 -14.56 -10.27 22.29
C THR A 124 -13.43 -10.75 23.20
N THR A 125 -12.38 -9.93 23.36
CA THR A 125 -11.24 -10.23 24.25
C THR A 125 -11.67 -10.27 25.72
N ILE A 126 -12.51 -9.33 26.17
CA ILE A 126 -13.05 -9.29 27.54
C ILE A 126 -13.96 -10.50 27.82
N MET A 127 -14.77 -10.90 26.84
CA MET A 127 -15.65 -12.07 26.92
C MET A 127 -14.82 -13.37 26.97
N VAL A 128 -13.76 -13.48 26.17
CA VAL A 128 -12.83 -14.61 26.17
C VAL A 128 -12.10 -14.74 27.51
N THR A 129 -11.69 -13.63 28.14
CA THR A 129 -11.07 -13.68 29.48
C THR A 129 -12.04 -14.14 30.58
N ASN A 130 -13.34 -13.90 30.44
CA ASN A 130 -14.34 -14.38 31.41
C ASN A 130 -14.71 -15.87 31.22
N ILE A 131 -14.50 -16.44 30.02
CA ILE A 131 -14.80 -17.84 29.71
C ILE A 131 -13.65 -18.80 30.11
N GLN A 132 -12.44 -18.29 30.37
CA GLN A 132 -11.27 -19.11 30.77
C GLN A 132 -11.36 -19.75 32.18
N SER A 133 -12.52 -19.74 32.83
CA SER A 133 -12.75 -20.41 34.13
C SER A 133 -13.37 -21.81 34.04
N ALA A 134 -13.59 -22.40 32.86
CA ALA A 134 -14.15 -23.76 32.77
C ALA A 134 -13.42 -24.61 31.72
N GLY A 135 -12.77 -25.67 32.20
CA GLY A 135 -12.00 -26.62 31.38
C GLY A 135 -12.84 -27.32 30.31
N GLY A 136 -12.27 -27.43 29.11
CA GLY A 136 -12.82 -28.08 27.94
C GLY A 136 -11.72 -28.52 26.96
N PRO A 137 -12.04 -29.39 25.98
CA PRO A 137 -11.12 -30.22 25.20
C PRO A 137 -10.10 -29.42 24.37
N PRO A 138 -9.01 -30.05 23.87
CA PRO A 138 -7.86 -29.32 23.34
C PRO A 138 -8.27 -28.40 22.16
N PRO A 139 -7.64 -27.21 22.07
CA PRO A 139 -8.02 -26.20 21.10
C PRO A 139 -7.83 -26.69 19.65
N PRO A 140 -8.65 -26.23 18.71
CA PRO A 140 -8.40 -26.43 17.29
C PRO A 140 -7.01 -25.88 16.94
N PRO A 141 -6.33 -26.44 15.92
CA PRO A 141 -5.02 -25.94 15.52
C PRO A 141 -5.09 -24.43 15.24
N PRO A 142 -4.06 -23.67 15.65
CA PRO A 142 -4.03 -22.22 15.48
C PRO A 142 -4.29 -21.84 14.01
N PRO A 143 -4.85 -20.64 13.75
CA PRO A 143 -5.07 -20.14 12.39
C PRO A 143 -3.79 -20.36 11.57
N GLN A 144 -3.97 -20.95 10.38
CA GLN A 144 -2.86 -21.33 9.51
C GLN A 144 -1.90 -20.14 9.38
N ARG A 145 -0.65 -20.40 9.79
CA ARG A 145 0.47 -19.47 9.77
C ARG A 145 0.55 -18.75 8.43
N GLU A 146 0.94 -17.47 8.48
CA GLU A 146 1.40 -16.68 7.34
C GLU A 146 2.13 -17.57 6.33
N VAL A 147 1.73 -17.47 5.06
CA VAL A 147 2.52 -18.01 3.96
C VAL A 147 3.78 -17.15 3.87
N ILE A 148 4.82 -17.52 4.62
CA ILE A 148 6.17 -17.01 4.38
C ILE A 148 6.58 -17.59 3.03
N ILE A 149 6.68 -16.73 2.03
CA ILE A 149 7.24 -17.11 0.73
C ILE A 149 8.68 -17.57 1.01
N ASP A 150 9.01 -18.81 0.65
CA ASP A 150 10.31 -19.42 0.96
C ASP A 150 11.46 -18.54 0.47
N GLY A 151 12.30 -18.08 1.42
CA GLY A 151 13.43 -17.18 1.16
C GLY A 151 13.11 -15.68 1.09
N PHE A 152 11.88 -15.23 1.39
CA PHE A 152 11.50 -13.81 1.47
C PHE A 152 11.04 -13.45 2.90
N THR A 153 11.75 -12.53 3.55
CA THR A 153 11.65 -12.29 5.00
C THR A 153 11.02 -10.93 5.33
N MET A 154 10.24 -10.87 6.41
CA MET A 154 9.81 -9.60 6.99
C MET A 154 10.84 -9.13 8.01
N PHE A 155 11.52 -8.01 7.71
CA PHE A 155 12.53 -7.39 8.56
C PHE A 155 11.90 -6.37 9.50
N SER A 156 12.48 -6.21 10.70
CA SER A 156 12.14 -5.08 11.56
C SER A 156 12.91 -3.81 11.15
N LEU A 157 12.32 -2.64 11.35
CA LEU A 157 12.99 -1.37 11.08
C LEU A 157 14.24 -1.20 11.96
N SER A 158 14.21 -1.70 13.20
CA SER A 158 15.38 -1.67 14.08
C SER A 158 16.55 -2.48 13.52
N GLU A 159 16.27 -3.63 12.91
CA GLU A 159 17.28 -4.47 12.28
C GLU A 159 17.89 -3.77 11.06
N LEU A 160 17.05 -3.20 10.19
CA LEU A 160 17.52 -2.47 9.01
C LEU A 160 18.30 -1.19 9.39
N LYS A 161 17.87 -0.50 10.46
CA LYS A 161 18.62 0.63 11.03
C LYS A 161 19.96 0.19 11.59
N ALA A 162 20.03 -0.93 12.32
CA ALA A 162 21.30 -1.45 12.80
C ALA A 162 22.24 -1.81 11.64
N ALA A 163 21.71 -2.45 10.59
CA ALA A 163 22.48 -2.85 9.42
C ALA A 163 23.05 -1.68 8.60
N THR A 164 22.38 -0.52 8.64
CA THR A 164 22.73 0.69 7.87
C THR A 164 23.32 1.81 8.70
N GLU A 165 23.55 1.57 10.00
CA GLU A 165 24.04 2.56 10.96
C GLU A 165 23.10 3.79 11.03
N ASN A 166 21.80 3.49 11.18
CA ASN A 166 20.66 4.40 11.16
C ASN A 166 20.48 5.14 9.82
N PHE A 167 20.52 4.40 8.70
CA PHE A 167 20.42 4.97 7.35
C PHE A 167 21.45 6.09 7.14
N SER A 168 22.69 5.84 7.56
CA SER A 168 23.75 6.84 7.47
C SER A 168 24.03 7.20 6.01
N GLU A 169 24.25 8.49 5.74
CA GLU A 169 24.65 9.01 4.42
C GLU A 169 25.87 8.30 3.83
N ARG A 170 26.80 7.81 4.67
CA ARG A 170 27.97 7.03 4.21
C ARG A 170 27.61 5.70 3.56
N ASN A 171 26.44 5.17 3.91
CA ASN A 171 25.91 3.90 3.41
C ASN A 171 24.89 4.13 2.28
N ARG A 172 24.55 5.38 1.94
CA ARG A 172 23.64 5.66 0.82
C ARG A 172 24.36 5.37 -0.50
N ILE A 173 23.80 4.46 -1.28
CA ILE A 173 24.34 4.03 -2.58
C ILE A 173 23.51 4.53 -3.76
N GLY A 174 22.30 5.05 -3.51
CA GLY A 174 21.45 5.65 -4.53
C GLY A 174 20.36 6.52 -3.91
N SER A 175 19.80 7.42 -4.71
CA SER A 175 18.67 8.28 -4.35
C SER A 175 17.84 8.55 -5.59
N GLY A 176 16.52 8.52 -5.47
CA GLY A 176 15.60 8.76 -6.58
C GLY A 176 14.22 9.18 -6.10
N GLY A 177 13.30 9.40 -7.04
CA GLY A 177 11.95 9.90 -6.74
C GLY A 177 11.07 8.95 -5.93
N THR A 178 11.44 7.67 -5.81
CA THR A 178 10.71 6.67 -5.03
C THR A 178 11.28 6.48 -3.62
N GLY A 179 12.56 6.80 -3.41
CA GLY A 179 13.26 6.50 -2.18
C GLY A 179 14.77 6.59 -2.27
N ASP A 180 15.41 6.35 -1.14
CA ASP A 180 16.86 6.26 -1.01
C ASP A 180 17.29 4.80 -0.85
N VAL A 181 18.41 4.42 -1.47
CA VAL A 181 18.94 3.06 -1.40
C VAL A 181 20.20 3.07 -0.54
N TYR A 182 20.25 2.18 0.44
CA TYR A 182 21.36 2.04 1.38
C TYR A 182 21.99 0.65 1.29
N LYS A 183 23.30 0.59 1.42
CA LYS A 183 24.03 -0.64 1.71
C LYS A 183 23.90 -0.97 3.19
N GLY A 184 23.53 -2.20 3.51
CA GLY A 184 23.46 -2.70 4.88
C GLY A 184 24.28 -3.97 5.06
N VAL A 185 24.70 -4.23 6.30
CA VAL A 185 25.31 -5.51 6.70
C VAL A 185 24.49 -6.08 7.85
N LEU A 186 23.83 -7.21 7.62
CA LEU A 186 23.05 -7.92 8.63
C LEU A 186 23.95 -8.60 9.68
N GLN A 187 23.36 -9.05 10.79
CA GLN A 187 24.11 -9.67 11.90
C GLN A 187 24.85 -10.94 11.49
N ASP A 188 24.30 -11.69 10.53
CA ASP A 188 24.90 -12.88 9.93
C ASP A 188 25.99 -12.55 8.89
N ARG A 189 26.33 -11.26 8.73
CA ARG A 189 27.28 -10.70 7.77
C ARG A 189 26.80 -10.69 6.32
N GLN A 190 25.54 -11.01 6.06
CA GLN A 190 24.99 -10.85 4.73
C GLN A 190 24.94 -9.36 4.36
N VAL A 191 25.48 -9.02 3.19
CA VAL A 191 25.43 -7.66 2.64
C VAL A 191 24.15 -7.51 1.81
N ILE A 192 23.39 -6.45 2.07
CA ILE A 192 22.07 -6.22 1.48
C ILE A 192 21.96 -4.79 0.93
N ALA A 193 21.05 -4.61 -0.03
CA ALA A 193 20.60 -3.30 -0.48
C ALA A 193 19.20 -3.05 0.07
N ILE A 194 18.99 -1.88 0.70
CA ILE A 194 17.73 -1.50 1.34
C ILE A 194 17.22 -0.24 0.66
N LYS A 195 16.12 -0.37 -0.09
CA LYS A 195 15.39 0.76 -0.66
C LYS A 195 14.40 1.27 0.37
N ASN A 196 14.72 2.39 1.01
CA ASN A 196 13.85 3.09 1.94
C ASN A 196 12.94 4.03 1.16
N LEU A 197 11.64 3.72 1.08
CA LEU A 197 10.70 4.49 0.29
C LEU A 197 10.33 5.80 0.99
N HIS A 198 10.25 6.88 0.23
CA HIS A 198 9.85 8.18 0.77
C HIS A 198 8.41 8.13 1.27
N ALA A 199 8.12 8.84 2.37
CA ALA A 199 6.81 8.84 3.00
C ALA A 199 5.68 9.23 2.03
N SER A 200 5.94 10.12 1.06
CA SER A 200 4.99 10.50 0.03
C SER A 200 4.57 9.34 -0.88
N VAL A 201 5.41 8.33 -1.06
CA VAL A 201 5.11 7.13 -1.86
C VAL A 201 4.39 6.08 -1.02
N ALA A 202 4.80 5.92 0.24
CA ALA A 202 4.21 4.98 1.18
C ALA A 202 2.73 5.30 1.52
N VAL A 203 2.29 6.55 1.29
CA VAL A 203 0.93 7.03 1.59
C VAL A 203 -0.07 6.76 0.45
N ILE A 204 0.39 6.45 -0.78
CA ILE A 204 -0.46 6.57 -1.98
C ILE A 204 -1.44 5.39 -2.15
N ASP A 205 -1.08 4.16 -1.76
CA ASP A 205 -1.98 2.98 -1.75
C ASP A 205 -1.20 1.78 -1.20
N ASP A 206 -1.71 1.07 -0.19
CA ASP A 206 -1.11 -0.20 0.26
C ASP A 206 -1.03 -1.22 -0.89
N ASN A 207 -2.03 -1.25 -1.76
CA ASN A 207 -2.11 -2.24 -2.83
C ASN A 207 -0.92 -2.10 -3.81
N ARG A 208 -0.46 -0.88 -4.08
CA ARG A 208 0.67 -0.65 -4.99
C ARG A 208 2.00 -1.20 -4.44
N LEU A 209 2.21 -1.10 -3.13
CA LEU A 209 3.41 -1.67 -2.48
C LEU A 209 3.40 -3.21 -2.55
N TYR A 210 2.22 -3.81 -2.35
CA TYR A 210 2.07 -5.25 -2.45
C TYR A 210 2.08 -5.75 -3.90
N ASP A 211 1.71 -4.94 -4.89
CA ASP A 211 1.83 -5.29 -6.31
C ASP A 211 3.30 -5.51 -6.73
N GLU A 212 4.23 -4.64 -6.30
CA GLU A 212 5.66 -4.83 -6.52
C GLU A 212 6.15 -6.15 -5.91
N ILE A 213 5.80 -6.41 -4.64
CA ILE A 213 6.13 -7.67 -3.96
C ILE A 213 5.56 -8.86 -4.73
N ASN A 214 4.28 -8.81 -5.11
CA ASN A 214 3.57 -9.91 -5.76
C ASN A 214 4.14 -10.25 -7.14
N VAL A 215 4.64 -9.27 -7.88
CA VAL A 215 5.34 -9.52 -9.15
C VAL A 215 6.73 -10.03 -8.88
N PHE A 216 7.51 -9.31 -8.07
CA PHE A 216 8.95 -9.50 -7.98
C PHE A 216 9.36 -10.76 -7.22
N VAL A 217 8.66 -11.11 -6.14
CA VAL A 217 9.01 -12.26 -5.29
C VAL A 217 8.99 -13.61 -6.04
N HIS A 218 8.25 -13.68 -7.15
CA HIS A 218 8.14 -14.87 -7.98
C HIS A 218 9.21 -14.95 -9.09
N LEU A 219 9.96 -13.89 -9.33
CA LEU A 219 10.99 -13.84 -10.37
C LEU A 219 12.27 -14.50 -9.87
N LYS A 220 12.69 -15.57 -10.54
CA LYS A 220 13.88 -16.35 -10.20
C LYS A 220 14.71 -16.57 -11.46
N HIS A 221 15.71 -15.71 -11.67
CA HIS A 221 16.63 -15.81 -12.79
C HIS A 221 17.99 -15.21 -12.44
N LYS A 222 19.08 -15.80 -12.97
CA LYS A 222 20.47 -15.35 -12.70
C LYS A 222 20.77 -13.90 -13.12
N ASN A 223 19.96 -13.33 -14.03
CA ASN A 223 20.08 -11.97 -14.53
C ASN A 223 18.98 -11.03 -13.99
N ILE A 224 18.38 -11.36 -12.85
CA ILE A 224 17.42 -10.55 -12.12
C ILE A 224 17.90 -10.48 -10.67
N THR A 225 17.78 -9.33 -10.02
CA THR A 225 18.14 -9.22 -8.60
C THR A 225 17.21 -10.06 -7.74
N ARG A 226 17.74 -10.67 -6.69
CA ARG A 226 16.97 -11.52 -5.80
C ARG A 226 16.30 -10.67 -4.70
N PRO A 227 14.97 -10.68 -4.59
CA PRO A 227 14.28 -10.08 -3.47
C PRO A 227 14.59 -10.91 -2.21
N LEU A 228 14.96 -10.23 -1.12
CA LEU A 228 15.27 -10.85 0.17
C LEU A 228 14.15 -10.62 1.18
N GLY A 229 13.45 -9.49 1.09
CA GLY A 229 12.39 -9.19 2.03
C GLY A 229 11.89 -7.77 1.97
N TYR A 230 11.14 -7.41 2.99
CA TYR A 230 10.60 -6.07 3.17
C TYR A 230 10.45 -5.73 4.66
N CYS A 231 10.32 -4.46 4.97
CA CYS A 231 9.90 -3.94 6.26
C CYS A 231 8.65 -3.10 6.03
N HIS A 232 7.61 -3.30 6.82
CA HIS A 232 6.43 -2.45 6.84
C HIS A 232 6.04 -2.17 8.31
N GLU A 233 6.35 -0.97 8.79
CA GLU A 233 6.02 -0.54 10.15
C GLU A 233 5.23 0.77 10.14
N MET A 234 4.26 0.90 11.05
CA MET A 234 3.51 2.12 11.30
C MET A 234 3.97 2.71 12.63
N ARG A 235 4.46 3.95 12.64
CA ARG A 235 4.95 4.62 13.85
C ARG A 235 4.20 5.93 14.08
N MET A 236 3.97 6.26 15.36
CA MET A 236 3.51 7.60 15.74
C MET A 236 4.72 8.51 15.91
N VAL A 237 4.72 9.64 15.20
CA VAL A 237 5.75 10.68 15.30
C VAL A 237 5.11 12.01 15.65
N LEU A 238 5.81 12.84 16.42
CA LEU A 238 5.37 14.20 16.72
C LEU A 238 5.90 15.12 15.63
N ILE A 239 5.00 15.76 14.89
CA ILE A 239 5.34 16.77 13.90
C ILE A 239 4.86 18.14 14.37
N SER A 240 5.63 19.17 14.04
CA SER A 240 5.20 20.57 14.24
C SER A 240 4.30 20.97 13.07
N HIS A 241 3.05 21.30 13.39
CA HIS A 241 2.09 21.85 12.43
C HIS A 241 1.49 23.13 13.01
N ASN A 242 1.67 24.25 12.30
CA ASN A 242 1.20 25.58 12.73
C ASN A 242 1.63 25.96 14.17
N GLY A 243 2.86 25.64 14.55
CA GLY A 243 3.41 25.96 15.88
C GLY A 243 2.90 25.08 17.02
N LYS A 244 2.19 23.98 16.72
CA LYS A 244 1.76 22.96 17.70
C LYS A 244 2.34 21.60 17.33
N TYR A 245 2.66 20.79 18.34
CA TYR A 245 3.02 19.39 18.13
C TYR A 245 1.75 18.55 17.99
N VAL A 246 1.65 17.81 16.88
CA VAL A 246 0.57 16.86 16.64
C VAL A 246 1.17 15.48 16.40
N GLY A 247 0.51 14.45 16.90
CA GLY A 247 0.85 13.07 16.56
C GLY A 247 0.43 12.76 15.14
N ALA A 248 1.36 12.30 14.32
CA ALA A 248 1.12 11.84 12.96
C ALA A 248 1.57 10.38 12.84
N GLN A 249 0.83 9.61 12.04
CA GLN A 249 1.25 8.29 11.64
C GLN A 249 2.28 8.42 10.51
N GLN A 250 3.48 7.90 10.73
CA GLN A 250 4.53 7.77 9.74
C GLN A 250 4.68 6.30 9.37
N ARG A 251 4.51 6.01 8.09
CA ARG A 251 4.70 4.69 7.52
C ARG A 251 6.14 4.55 7.07
N GLU A 252 6.76 3.48 7.54
CA GLU A 252 8.12 3.10 7.19
C GLU A 252 8.00 1.84 6.34
N PHE A 253 8.33 1.98 5.07
CA PHE A 253 8.40 0.84 4.16
C PHE A 253 9.80 0.77 3.57
N CYS A 254 10.42 -0.41 3.71
CA CYS A 254 11.69 -0.69 3.05
C CYS A 254 11.58 -1.97 2.23
N PHE A 255 12.14 -1.96 1.03
CA PHE A 255 12.33 -3.16 0.22
C PHE A 255 13.78 -3.62 0.31
N VAL A 256 14.01 -4.93 0.46
CA VAL A 256 15.33 -5.50 0.72
C VAL A 256 15.71 -6.47 -0.39
N GLU A 257 16.87 -6.24 -1.00
CA GLU A 257 17.44 -7.03 -2.09
C GLU A 257 18.89 -7.43 -1.77
N GLU A 258 19.41 -8.38 -2.54
CA GLU A 258 20.85 -8.65 -2.55
C GLU A 258 21.65 -7.41 -3.02
N TYR A 259 22.80 -7.20 -2.40
CA TYR A 259 23.70 -6.11 -2.78
C TYR A 259 24.50 -6.47 -4.03
N MET A 260 24.73 -5.46 -4.88
CA MET A 260 25.46 -5.60 -6.15
C MET A 260 26.79 -4.83 -6.08
N GLU A 261 27.91 -5.55 -6.01
CA GLU A 261 29.22 -5.00 -5.67
C GLU A 261 29.79 -4.03 -6.70
N ASN A 262 29.47 -4.24 -7.97
CA ASN A 262 29.98 -3.42 -9.07
C ASN A 262 29.02 -2.29 -9.46
N GLY A 263 27.92 -2.10 -8.70
CA GLY A 263 26.98 -1.00 -8.91
C GLY A 263 26.22 -1.09 -10.24
N SER A 264 25.76 0.06 -10.74
CA SER A 264 24.90 0.15 -11.93
C SER A 264 25.68 0.27 -13.24
N MET A 265 25.00 -0.06 -14.35
CA MET A 265 25.50 0.17 -15.71
C MET A 265 25.69 1.65 -15.98
N GLU A 266 24.86 2.51 -15.41
CA GLU A 266 25.03 3.96 -15.49
C GLU A 266 26.42 4.41 -15.00
N ASN A 267 26.85 3.91 -13.82
CA ASN A 267 28.17 4.20 -13.27
C ASN A 267 29.31 3.66 -14.15
N ILE A 268 29.06 2.54 -14.83
CA ILE A 268 30.02 1.94 -15.76
C ILE A 268 30.13 2.75 -17.05
N ILE A 269 29.00 3.18 -17.62
CA ILE A 269 28.95 3.93 -18.89
C ILE A 269 29.57 5.31 -18.73
N TYR A 270 29.21 6.01 -17.66
CA TYR A 270 29.70 7.37 -17.40
C TYR A 270 31.00 7.40 -16.59
N GLY A 271 31.44 6.25 -16.08
CA GLY A 271 32.72 6.11 -15.42
C GLY A 271 33.91 6.04 -16.38
N SER A 272 35.12 6.13 -15.84
CA SER A 272 36.37 6.03 -16.60
C SER A 272 36.84 4.58 -16.83
N ARG A 273 35.96 3.58 -16.67
CA ARG A 273 36.32 2.15 -16.74
C ARG A 273 36.27 1.67 -18.19
N PHE A 274 37.43 1.33 -18.75
CA PHE A 274 37.46 0.68 -20.05
C PHE A 274 36.89 -0.74 -19.96
N ILE A 275 35.86 -1.03 -20.76
CA ILE A 275 35.29 -2.36 -20.89
C ILE A 275 35.55 -2.88 -22.30
N GLY A 276 36.29 -3.98 -22.39
CA GLY A 276 36.56 -4.67 -23.65
C GLY A 276 35.31 -5.31 -24.25
N TRP A 277 35.32 -5.51 -25.57
CA TRP A 277 34.16 -6.02 -26.32
C TRP A 277 33.59 -7.33 -25.77
N SER A 278 34.44 -8.29 -25.42
CA SER A 278 33.99 -9.59 -24.87
C SER A 278 33.19 -9.44 -23.59
N CYS A 279 33.54 -8.47 -22.75
CA CYS A 279 32.78 -8.17 -21.52
C CYS A 279 31.46 -7.48 -21.87
N ARG A 280 31.45 -6.50 -22.77
CA ARG A 280 30.21 -5.86 -23.27
C ARG A 280 29.23 -6.88 -23.85
N PHE A 281 29.72 -7.82 -24.64
CA PHE A 281 28.90 -8.87 -25.22
C PHE A 281 28.24 -9.74 -24.14
N LYS A 282 28.99 -10.14 -23.09
CA LYS A 282 28.42 -10.85 -21.94
C LYS A 282 27.35 -10.04 -21.22
N MET A 283 27.55 -8.73 -21.06
CA MET A 283 26.55 -7.84 -20.46
C MET A 283 25.26 -7.80 -21.30
N ILE A 284 25.38 -7.55 -22.60
CA ILE A 284 24.24 -7.52 -23.53
C ILE A 284 23.50 -8.86 -23.50
N GLN A 285 24.23 -9.96 -23.58
CA GLN A 285 23.66 -11.30 -23.56
C GLN A 285 22.90 -11.59 -22.26
N GLY A 286 23.47 -11.25 -21.10
CA GLY A 286 22.82 -11.46 -19.80
C GLY A 286 21.57 -10.59 -19.62
N ILE A 287 21.60 -9.34 -20.05
CA ILE A 287 20.42 -8.44 -20.02
C ILE A 287 19.32 -8.99 -20.92
N ALA A 288 19.66 -9.41 -22.14
CA ALA A 288 18.70 -10.01 -23.06
C ALA A 288 18.10 -11.31 -22.49
N GLN A 289 18.89 -12.14 -21.81
CA GLN A 289 18.39 -13.35 -21.11
C GLN A 289 17.43 -12.99 -19.98
N GLY A 290 17.76 -11.99 -19.16
CA GLY A 290 16.87 -11.51 -18.09
C GLY A 290 15.55 -10.99 -18.64
N LEU A 291 15.58 -10.15 -19.68
CA LEU A 291 14.38 -9.62 -20.33
C LEU A 291 13.54 -10.71 -20.98
N HIS A 292 14.18 -11.66 -21.66
CA HIS A 292 13.49 -12.80 -22.25
C HIS A 292 12.70 -13.56 -21.17
N TYR A 293 13.36 -13.90 -20.06
CA TYR A 293 12.69 -14.55 -18.92
C TYR A 293 11.53 -13.71 -18.37
N LEU A 294 11.69 -12.39 -18.18
CA LEU A 294 10.60 -11.53 -17.73
C LEU A 294 9.38 -11.62 -18.64
N HIS A 295 9.61 -11.56 -19.95
CA HIS A 295 8.54 -11.64 -20.94
C HIS A 295 7.89 -13.03 -20.99
N GLU A 296 8.64 -14.11 -20.78
CA GLU A 296 8.06 -15.46 -20.60
C GLU A 296 7.16 -15.53 -19.37
N GLN A 297 7.52 -14.83 -18.28
CA GLN A 297 6.69 -14.67 -17.09
C GLN A 297 5.56 -13.64 -17.26
N ARG A 298 5.41 -13.07 -18.46
CA ARG A 298 4.48 -11.98 -18.80
C ARG A 298 4.63 -10.74 -17.92
N VAL A 299 5.86 -10.44 -17.53
CA VAL A 299 6.18 -9.24 -16.77
C VAL A 299 6.84 -8.22 -17.69
N VAL A 300 6.29 -7.01 -17.71
CA VAL A 300 6.89 -5.84 -18.36
C VAL A 300 7.54 -4.99 -17.28
N HIS A 301 8.84 -4.71 -17.40
CA HIS A 301 9.61 -3.99 -16.38
C HIS A 301 9.17 -2.52 -16.22
N MET A 302 8.76 -1.86 -17.31
CA MET A 302 8.32 -0.46 -17.38
C MET A 302 9.35 0.62 -17.05
N ASP A 303 10.44 0.32 -16.35
CA ASP A 303 11.54 1.29 -16.08
C ASP A 303 12.93 0.71 -16.39
N LEU A 304 13.10 0.07 -17.55
CA LEU A 304 14.39 -0.48 -17.94
C LEU A 304 15.33 0.64 -18.40
N LYS A 305 16.38 0.91 -17.63
CA LYS A 305 17.39 1.94 -17.91
C LYS A 305 18.75 1.56 -17.33
N PRO A 306 19.86 2.21 -17.72
CA PRO A 306 21.20 1.87 -17.21
C PRO A 306 21.33 1.91 -15.69
N ALA A 307 20.59 2.78 -14.99
CA ALA A 307 20.58 2.83 -13.53
C ALA A 307 20.00 1.55 -12.88
N ASN A 308 19.13 0.83 -13.59
CA ASN A 308 18.41 -0.37 -13.12
C ASN A 308 19.01 -1.69 -13.65
N ILE A 309 20.21 -1.61 -14.25
CA ILE A 309 21.02 -2.78 -14.59
C ILE A 309 22.23 -2.79 -13.65
N LEU A 310 22.23 -3.69 -12.67
CA LEU A 310 23.27 -3.79 -11.67
C LEU A 310 24.25 -4.94 -11.97
N PHE A 311 25.38 -4.96 -11.29
CA PHE A 311 26.42 -5.97 -11.49
C PHE A 311 26.88 -6.58 -10.18
N ASP A 312 26.89 -7.91 -10.13
CA ASP A 312 27.50 -8.67 -9.04
C ASP A 312 29.04 -8.60 -9.10
N SER A 313 29.70 -9.22 -8.12
CA SER A 313 31.16 -9.27 -7.99
C SER A 313 31.89 -9.75 -9.24
N ASP A 314 31.26 -10.63 -10.03
CA ASP A 314 31.82 -11.25 -11.24
C ASP A 314 31.48 -10.48 -12.53
N MET A 315 30.90 -9.28 -12.41
CA MET A 315 30.43 -8.45 -13.53
C MET A 315 29.30 -9.10 -14.34
N ASN A 316 28.48 -9.96 -13.73
CA ASN A 316 27.27 -10.44 -14.37
C ASN A 316 26.12 -9.43 -14.20
N PRO A 317 25.36 -9.12 -15.26
CA PRO A 317 24.28 -8.15 -15.18
C PRO A 317 23.06 -8.73 -14.47
N ARG A 318 22.40 -7.91 -13.64
CA ARG A 318 21.10 -8.18 -13.01
C ARG A 318 20.16 -7.01 -13.20
N ILE A 319 18.96 -7.30 -13.70
CA ILE A 319 17.87 -6.33 -13.80
C ILE A 319 17.27 -6.13 -12.41
N SER A 320 17.12 -4.88 -11.97
CA SER A 320 16.62 -4.47 -10.66
C SER A 320 15.52 -3.43 -10.76
N ASP A 321 14.90 -3.08 -9.63
CA ASP A 321 13.86 -2.05 -9.48
C ASP A 321 12.58 -2.34 -10.27
N PHE A 322 11.74 -3.19 -9.67
CA PHE A 322 10.47 -3.62 -10.22
C PHE A 322 9.27 -2.79 -9.72
N GLY A 323 9.50 -1.63 -9.10
CA GLY A 323 8.44 -0.85 -8.42
C GLY A 323 7.34 -0.29 -9.32
N VAL A 324 7.52 -0.34 -10.64
CA VAL A 324 6.48 0.00 -11.63
C VAL A 324 6.21 -1.14 -12.62
N ALA A 325 6.78 -2.33 -12.38
CA ALA A 325 6.61 -3.48 -13.24
C ALA A 325 5.16 -3.95 -13.25
N LYS A 326 4.72 -4.48 -14.40
CA LYS A 326 3.35 -4.96 -14.59
C LYS A 326 3.35 -6.40 -15.05
N LYS A 327 2.56 -7.23 -14.38
CA LYS A 327 2.22 -8.58 -14.85
C LYS A 327 1.00 -8.49 -15.77
N LEU A 328 1.09 -9.08 -16.95
CA LEU A 328 0.01 -9.10 -17.92
C LEU A 328 -0.87 -10.33 -17.68
N ASP A 329 -2.17 -10.10 -17.45
CA ASP A 329 -3.15 -11.18 -17.25
C ASP A 329 -3.53 -11.84 -18.58
N LEU A 330 -3.80 -13.16 -18.52
CA LEU A 330 -4.47 -13.86 -19.62
C LEU A 330 -5.97 -13.60 -19.54
N GLY A 331 -6.50 -12.82 -20.48
CA GLY A 331 -7.95 -12.74 -20.70
C GLY A 331 -8.56 -11.34 -20.74
N VAL A 332 -7.76 -10.29 -20.81
CA VAL A 332 -8.29 -8.94 -21.04
C VAL A 332 -7.65 -8.36 -22.30
N GLU A 333 -8.28 -8.63 -23.44
CA GLU A 333 -8.21 -7.72 -24.59
C GLU A 333 -8.95 -6.42 -24.20
N LYS A 334 -8.37 -5.64 -23.30
CA LYS A 334 -8.68 -4.22 -23.20
C LYS A 334 -7.49 -3.49 -23.78
N THR A 335 -7.61 -3.11 -25.04
CA THR A 335 -7.02 -1.87 -25.52
C THR A 335 -7.67 -0.75 -24.70
N SER A 336 -7.18 -0.51 -23.49
CA SER A 336 -7.36 0.81 -22.89
C SER A 336 -6.52 1.75 -23.73
N ASP A 337 -7.15 2.71 -24.40
CA ASP A 337 -6.52 3.88 -25.03
C ASP A 337 -5.82 4.79 -24.00
N ASP A 338 -5.27 4.23 -22.91
CA ASP A 338 -4.35 4.90 -22.03
C ASP A 338 -2.97 4.86 -22.68
N THR A 339 -2.74 5.82 -23.55
CA THR A 339 -1.42 6.26 -24.03
C THR A 339 -0.58 6.87 -22.90
N ASN A 340 -0.61 6.28 -21.71
CA ASN A 340 0.41 6.49 -20.70
C ASN A 340 1.56 5.56 -21.05
N ILE A 341 2.37 6.00 -22.01
CA ILE A 341 3.73 5.51 -22.18
C ILE A 341 4.44 5.83 -20.87
N VAL A 342 4.54 4.83 -19.99
CA VAL A 342 5.34 4.91 -18.77
C VAL A 342 6.61 4.16 -19.05
N GLY A 343 7.70 4.92 -19.12
CA GLY A 343 9.04 4.48 -19.41
C GLY A 343 9.93 5.71 -19.55
N THR A 344 11.17 5.62 -19.08
CA THR A 344 12.15 6.68 -19.27
C THR A 344 12.71 6.55 -20.69
N MET A 345 12.59 7.60 -21.53
CA MET A 345 13.28 7.66 -22.83
C MET A 345 14.79 7.74 -22.67
#